data_AF-X1J831-F1
#
_entry.id   AF-X1J831-F1
#
_cell.length_a   1.000
_cell.length_b   1.000
_cell.length_c   1.000
_cell.angle_alpha   90.00
_cell.angle_beta   90.00
_cell.angle_gamma   90.00
#
_symmetry.space_group_name_H-M   'P 1'
#
loop_
_entity.id
_entity.type
_entity.pdbx_description
1 polymer ?
#
loop_
_entity_poly.entity_id
_entity_poly.type
_entity_poly.pdbx_seq_one_letter_code
_entity_poly.pdbx_strand_id
1 'polypeptide(L)' 'MPEALKVSRTFAFLLVDKFPMFSLAAAIDTMRTANRMAEEPFYGWTTVSATGAPV' A
#
# COMPACT_ATOMS: atom_id res chain seq x y z
N MET A 1 -11.79 -9.80 -26.23
CA MET A 1 -12.14 -9.96 -24.80
C MET A 1 -11.94 -8.58 -24.17
N PRO A 2 -12.96 -7.89 -23.65
CA PRO A 2 -12.70 -6.62 -22.99
C PRO A 2 -11.91 -6.93 -21.72
N GLU A 3 -10.70 -6.38 -21.64
CA GLU A 3 -9.85 -6.38 -20.44
C GLU A 3 -10.72 -5.83 -19.30
N ALA A 4 -11.22 -6.71 -18.42
CA ALA A 4 -11.89 -6.26 -17.21
C ALA A 4 -10.91 -5.31 -16.53
N LEU A 5 -11.30 -4.05 -16.30
CA LEU A 5 -10.47 -3.08 -15.59
C LEU A 5 -9.98 -3.78 -14.31
N LYS A 6 -8.70 -4.16 -14.27
CA LYS A 6 -8.06 -4.65 -13.05
C LYS A 6 -8.11 -3.49 -12.09
N VAL A 7 -9.10 -3.50 -11.19
CA VAL A 7 -9.23 -2.50 -10.14
C VAL A 7 -8.06 -2.74 -9.18
N SER A 8 -6.91 -2.13 -9.47
CA SER A 8 -5.80 -2.11 -8.53
C SER A 8 -6.24 -1.32 -7.31
N ARG A 9 -6.22 -1.96 -6.14
CA ARG A 9 -6.67 -1.35 -4.90
C ARG A 9 -5.46 -0.72 -4.22
N THR A 10 -5.40 0.61 -4.25
CA THR A 10 -4.29 1.36 -3.67
C THR A 10 -4.65 1.87 -2.28
N PHE A 11 -3.80 1.57 -1.30
CA PHE A 11 -3.93 2.04 0.08
C PHE A 11 -3.01 3.22 0.35
N ALA A 12 -3.51 4.25 1.04
CA ALA A 12 -2.69 5.35 1.52
C ALA A 12 -2.41 5.18 3.02
N PHE A 13 -1.14 5.14 3.41
CA PHE A 13 -0.71 5.14 4.81
C PHE A 13 -0.43 6.57 5.24
N LEU A 14 -1.30 7.11 6.11
CA LEU A 14 -1.08 8.41 6.74
C LEU A 14 -0.05 8.24 7.85
N LEU A 15 1.15 8.81 7.63
CA LEU A 15 2.20 8.85 8.61
C LEU A 15 2.03 10.09 9.49
N VAL A 16 2.02 9.86 10.80
CA VAL A 16 1.94 10.88 11.85
C VAL A 16 3.17 10.79 12.74
N ASP A 17 3.38 11.80 13.60
CA ASP A 17 4.49 11.77 14.55
C ASP A 17 4.44 10.50 15.42
N LYS A 18 5.60 9.86 15.58
CA LYS A 18 5.78 8.59 16.30
C LYS A 18 4.91 7.44 15.76
N PHE A 19 4.59 7.46 14.46
CA PHE A 19 3.91 6.32 13.84
C PHE A 19 4.77 5.05 13.97
N PRO A 20 4.18 3.92 14.39
CA PRO A 20 4.92 2.66 14.55
C PRO A 20 5.31 2.09 13.18
N MET A 21 6.57 2.30 12.79
CA MET A 21 7.11 1.81 11.51
C MET A 21 7.02 0.29 11.35
N PHE A 22 7.03 -0.47 12.45
CA PHE A 22 6.83 -1.92 12.43
C PHE A 22 5.44 -2.31 11.89
N SER A 23 4.39 -1.57 12.26
CA SER A 23 3.03 -1.82 11.77
C SER A 23 2.90 -1.48 10.28
N LEU A 24 3.58 -0.43 9.81
CA LEU A 24 3.65 -0.11 8.38
C LEU A 24 4.32 -1.24 7.59
N ALA A 25 5.46 -1.73 8.08
CA ALA A 25 6.20 -2.80 7.44
C ALA A 25 5.36 -4.08 7.33
N ALA A 26 4.72 -4.50 8.43
CA ALA A 26 3.87 -5.69 8.45
C ALA A 26 2.70 -5.59 7.44
N ALA A 27 2.08 -4.41 7.30
CA ALA A 27 1.01 -4.19 6.34
C ALA A 27 1.53 -4.28 4.89
N ILE A 28 2.66 -3.63 4.59
CA ILE A 28 3.30 -3.67 3.27
C ILE A 28 3.72 -5.09 2.91
N ASP A 29 4.31 -5.84 3.84
CA ASP A 29 4.75 -7.21 3.62
C ASP A 29 3.57 -8.14 3.31
N THR A 30 2.42 -7.93 3.96
CA THR A 30 1.19 -8.66 3.66
C THR A 30 0.71 -8.39 2.23
N MET A 31 0.63 -7.12 1.82
CA MET A 31 0.21 -6.76 0.45
C MET A 31 1.20 -7.25 -0.60
N ARG A 32 2.50 -7.15 -0.33
CA ARG A 32 3.55 -7.66 -1.22
C ARG A 32 3.46 -9.17 -1.40
N THR A 33 3.22 -9.89 -0.30
CA THR A 33 3.04 -11.35 -0.32
C THR A 33 1.81 -11.74 -1.12
N ALA A 34 0.69 -11.05 -0.91
CA ALA A 34 -0.53 -11.26 -1.69
C ALA A 34 -0.33 -11.01 -3.18
N ASN A 35 0.34 -9.91 -3.56
CA ASN A 35 0.66 -9.63 -4.97
C ASN A 35 1.55 -10.70 -5.59
N ARG A 36 2.54 -11.19 -4.85
CA ARG A 36 3.41 -12.29 -5.31
C ARG A 36 2.62 -13.57 -5.53
N MET A 37 1.71 -13.92 -4.61
CA MET A 37 0.87 -15.12 -4.72
C MET A 37 -0.17 -15.01 -5.85
N ALA A 38 -0.65 -13.80 -6.14
CA ALA A 38 -1.61 -13.54 -7.20
C ALA A 38 -0.95 -13.38 -8.58
N GLU A 39 0.38 -13.33 -8.66
CA GLU A 39 1.15 -13.01 -9.87
C GLU A 39 0.70 -11.68 -10.55
N GLU A 40 0.19 -10.76 -9.74
CA GLU A 40 -0.43 -9.53 -10.20
C GLU A 40 -0.25 -8.40 -9.18
N PRO A 41 -0.01 -7.14 -9.63
CA PRO A 41 0.03 -5.98 -8.75
C PRO A 41 -1.39 -5.53 -8.31
N PHE A 42 -2.11 -6.41 -7.63
CA PHE A 42 -3.50 -6.17 -7.21
C PHE A 42 -3.58 -5.11 -6.10
N TYR A 43 -2.62 -5.11 -5.16
CA TYR A 43 -2.53 -4.16 -4.07
C TYR A 43 -1.41 -3.14 -4.29
N GLY A 44 -1.77 -1.87 -4.33
CA GLY A 44 -0.84 -0.75 -4.34
C GLY A 44 -0.75 -0.07 -2.97
N TRP A 45 0.34 0.65 -2.71
CA TRP A 45 0.42 1.51 -1.53
C TRP A 45 1.18 2.81 -1.80
N THR A 46 0.83 3.83 -1.02
CA THR A 46 1.57 5.09 -0.94
C THR A 46 1.62 5.58 0.50
N THR A 47 2.65 6.34 0.86
CA THR A 47 2.75 7.02 2.14
C THR A 47 2.39 8.48 1.95
N VAL A 48 1.51 8.99 2.81
CA VAL A 48 1.12 10.40 2.84
C VAL A 48 1.39 10.97 4.22
N SER A 49 1.77 12.24 4.28
CA SER A 49 1.87 12.96 5.55
C SER A 49 0.64 13.84 5.75
N ALA A 50 0.32 14.14 7.00
CA ALA A 50 -0.81 15.02 7.32
C ALA A 50 -0.61 16.46 6.80
N THR A 51 0.63 16.89 6.63
CA THR A 51 1.01 18.26 6.25
C THR A 51 1.43 18.39 4.78
N GLY A 52 1.58 17.28 4.06
CA GLY A 52 2.19 17.25 2.73
C GLY A 52 3.73 17.42 2.75
N ALA A 53 4.34 17.70 3.90
CA ALA A 53 5.79 17.72 4.09
C ALA A 53 6.32 16.31 4.42
N PRO A 54 7.58 15.98 4.13
CA PRO A 54 8.18 14.73 4.60
C PRO A 54 8.06 14.60 6.12
N VAL A 55 7.70 13.41 6.59
CA VAL A 55 7.78 13.02 8.00
C VAL A 55 9.14 12.41 8.32
#